data_AF-A0A2D9I6U7-F1
#
_entry.id   AF-A0A2D9I6U7-F1
#
_cell.length_a   1.000
_cell.length_b   1.000
_cell.length_c   1.000
_cell.angle_alpha   90.00
_cell.angle_beta   90.00
_cell.angle_gamma   90.00
#
_symmetry.space_group_name_H-M   'P 1'
#
loop_
_entity.id
_entity.type
_entity.pdbx_description
1 polymer ?
#
loop_
_entity_poly.entity_id
_entity_poly.type
_entity_poly.pdbx_seq_one_letter_code
_entity_poly.pdbx_strand_id
1 'polypeptide(L)'
;MALKLVRGFIMPSALKYLMQSLHRKSALEYLVHGTSLVHREILEHYKEDPCFAEFEVYNRNSILETLVQGAYVREFHLWEKEAKEYFSDQFFNNGLSFSDIRCQFEKKKNESIVDVVVRQLTAFDVQSLADELVEIDSMRIQVNKAKHDPGVLLDHFVSIDQFWDKHAAIGRFWSKLVDEEDFCRSFSV
;
A
#
# COMPACT_ATOMS: atom_id res chain seq x y z
N MET A 1 -9.44 -23.33 -18.99
CA MET A 1 -9.95 -23.43 -17.61
C MET A 1 -10.05 -22.02 -17.08
N ALA A 2 -11.19 -21.62 -16.52
CA ALA A 2 -11.32 -20.30 -15.91
C ALA A 2 -10.51 -20.28 -14.62
N LEU A 3 -9.63 -19.29 -14.44
CA LEU A 3 -8.86 -19.12 -13.21
C LEU A 3 -9.79 -18.60 -12.11
N LYS A 4 -9.51 -18.97 -10.87
CA LYS A 4 -10.25 -18.49 -9.70
C LYS A 4 -9.30 -18.09 -8.59
N LEU A 5 -9.67 -17.10 -7.79
CA LEU A 5 -8.98 -16.83 -6.54
C LEU A 5 -9.30 -17.97 -5.56
N VAL A 6 -8.27 -18.74 -5.22
CA VAL A 6 -8.36 -19.91 -4.35
C VAL A 6 -8.02 -19.49 -2.93
N ARG A 7 -8.95 -19.81 -2.02
CA ARG A 7 -8.73 -19.67 -0.58
C ARG A 7 -7.78 -20.75 -0.07
N GLY A 8 -6.79 -20.33 0.73
CA GLY A 8 -5.94 -21.27 1.47
C GLY A 8 -6.72 -22.13 2.46
N PHE A 9 -6.20 -23.31 2.80
CA PHE A 9 -6.88 -24.34 3.62
C PHE A 9 -7.33 -23.87 5.01
N ILE A 10 -6.76 -22.77 5.54
CA ILE A 10 -7.07 -22.25 6.88
C ILE A 10 -7.44 -20.77 6.85
N MET A 11 -6.77 -19.95 6.03
CA MET A 11 -7.05 -18.53 5.90
C MET A 11 -6.98 -18.10 4.44
N PRO A 12 -7.71 -17.03 4.07
CA PRO A 12 -7.52 -16.36 2.81
C PRO A 12 -6.05 -15.93 2.65
N SER A 13 -5.49 -16.14 1.47
CA SER A 13 -4.11 -15.77 1.16
C SER A 13 -3.95 -14.25 1.22
N ALA A 14 -4.96 -13.49 0.79
CA ALA A 14 -4.99 -12.03 0.85
C ALA A 14 -5.02 -11.48 2.29
N LEU A 15 -5.53 -12.25 3.27
CA LEU A 15 -5.68 -11.80 4.66
C LEU A 15 -4.32 -11.48 5.30
N LYS A 16 -3.27 -12.23 4.95
CA LYS A 16 -1.90 -11.95 5.41
C LYS A 16 -1.48 -10.52 5.06
N TYR A 17 -1.74 -10.10 3.83
CA TYR A 17 -1.34 -8.78 3.33
C TYR A 17 -2.22 -7.66 3.92
N LEU A 18 -3.51 -7.93 4.12
CA LEU A 18 -4.39 -7.03 4.87
C LEU A 18 -3.86 -6.79 6.30
N MET A 19 -3.54 -7.86 7.04
CA MET A 19 -3.01 -7.75 8.41
C MET A 19 -1.68 -6.99 8.44
N GLN A 20 -0.79 -7.25 7.49
CA GLN A 20 0.47 -6.53 7.38
C GLN A 20 0.26 -5.03 7.12
N SER A 21 -0.68 -4.65 6.24
CA SER A 21 -1.06 -3.26 6.02
C SER A 21 -1.64 -2.61 7.28
N LEU A 22 -2.53 -3.29 8.00
CA LEU A 22 -3.11 -2.78 9.25
C LEU A 22 -2.04 -2.56 10.34
N HIS A 23 -1.07 -3.47 10.49
CA HIS A 23 0.04 -3.26 11.42
C HIS A 23 0.88 -2.03 11.06
N ARG A 24 1.10 -1.76 9.77
CA ARG A 24 1.86 -0.59 9.32
C ARG A 24 1.09 0.70 9.56
N LYS A 25 -0.23 0.71 9.35
CA LYS A 25 -1.12 1.80 9.76
C LYS A 25 -0.93 2.13 11.24
N SER A 26 -1.10 1.15 12.12
CA SER A 26 -0.98 1.35 13.56
C SER A 26 0.41 1.82 13.96
N ALA A 27 1.47 1.26 13.37
CA ALA A 27 2.83 1.71 13.63
C ALA A 27 3.04 3.20 13.32
N LEU A 28 2.49 3.70 12.21
CA LEU A 28 2.56 5.12 11.87
C LEU A 28 1.68 5.98 12.79
N GLU A 29 0.49 5.52 13.17
CA GLU A 29 -0.35 6.20 14.17
C GLU A 29 0.40 6.38 15.51
N TYR A 30 1.09 5.33 15.97
CA TYR A 30 1.95 5.39 17.16
C TYR A 30 3.08 6.41 17.01
N LEU A 31 3.76 6.44 15.86
CA LEU A 31 4.83 7.40 15.59
C LEU A 31 4.32 8.84 15.61
N VAL A 32 3.23 9.14 14.90
CA VAL A 32 2.62 10.48 14.84
C VAL A 32 2.18 10.94 16.24
N HIS A 33 1.57 10.04 17.00
CA HIS A 33 1.16 10.33 18.37
C HIS A 33 2.36 10.59 19.27
N GLY A 34 3.37 9.71 19.24
CA GLY A 34 4.59 9.85 20.02
C GLY A 34 5.34 11.15 19.74
N THR A 35 5.51 11.51 18.47
CA THR A 35 6.12 12.80 18.07
C THR A 35 5.32 13.98 18.62
N SER A 36 3.99 13.90 18.62
CA SER A 36 3.14 14.97 19.16
C SER A 36 3.19 15.07 20.70
N LEU A 37 3.46 13.98 21.41
CA LEU A 37 3.70 13.99 22.85
C LEU A 37 5.05 14.64 23.19
N VAL A 38 6.11 14.23 22.51
CA VAL A 38 7.46 14.79 22.70
C VAL A 38 7.46 16.30 22.43
N HIS A 39 6.83 16.74 21.33
CA HIS A 39 6.68 18.15 21.00
C HIS A 39 6.00 18.94 22.14
N ARG A 40 4.91 18.40 22.70
CA ARG A 40 4.18 19.03 23.80
C ARG A 40 5.06 19.16 25.04
N GLU A 41 5.78 18.10 25.39
CA GLU A 41 6.71 18.11 26.52
C GLU A 41 7.81 19.15 26.34
N ILE A 42 8.37 19.27 25.13
CA ILE A 42 9.36 20.30 24.80
C ILE A 42 8.76 21.69 24.98
N LEU A 43 7.58 21.97 24.38
CA LEU A 43 6.90 23.26 24.55
C LEU A 43 6.60 23.58 26.02
N GLU A 44 6.31 22.56 26.83
CA GLU A 44 6.05 22.74 28.25
C GLU A 44 7.28 23.17 29.06
N HIS A 45 8.49 22.81 28.61
CA HIS A 45 9.74 23.20 29.26
C HIS A 45 10.21 24.60 28.87
N TYR A 46 9.82 25.11 27.69
CA TYR A 46 10.28 26.38 27.12
C TYR A 46 9.15 27.41 26.92
N LYS A 47 8.09 27.35 27.74
CA LYS A 47 6.82 28.10 27.59
C LYS A 47 6.95 29.62 27.45
N GLU A 48 8.06 30.21 27.87
CA GLU A 48 8.25 31.66 27.95
C GLU A 48 8.96 32.26 26.72
N ASP A 49 9.44 31.44 25.78
CA ASP A 49 10.10 31.91 24.56
C ASP A 49 9.20 31.69 23.32
N PRO A 50 8.55 32.76 22.80
CA PRO A 50 7.72 32.67 21.61
C PRO A 50 8.48 32.25 20.35
N CYS A 51 9.75 32.66 20.21
CA CYS A 51 10.57 32.29 19.06
C CYS A 51 10.90 30.80 19.08
N PHE A 52 11.18 30.25 20.26
CA PHE A 52 11.40 28.82 20.43
C PHE A 52 10.11 28.02 20.15
N ALA A 53 8.97 28.48 20.66
CA ALA A 53 7.69 27.81 20.43
C ALA A 53 7.35 27.71 18.94
N GLU A 54 7.57 28.79 18.18
CA GLU A 54 7.38 28.79 16.73
C GLU A 54 8.38 27.85 16.03
N PHE A 55 9.67 27.92 16.35
CA PHE A 55 10.70 27.02 15.81
C PHE A 55 10.37 25.54 16.05
N GLU A 56 9.86 25.21 17.23
CA GLU A 56 9.51 23.85 17.61
C GLU A 56 8.26 23.32 16.86
N VAL A 57 7.31 24.19 16.51
CA VAL A 57 6.19 23.83 15.62
C VAL A 57 6.71 23.48 14.22
N TYR A 58 7.65 24.25 13.67
CA TYR A 58 8.27 23.94 12.37
C TYR A 58 9.02 22.62 12.41
N ASN A 59 9.79 22.34 13.48
CA ASN A 59 10.49 21.06 13.65
C ASN A 59 9.52 19.88 13.67
N ARG A 60 8.45 19.97 14.48
CA ARG A 60 7.42 18.92 14.53
C ARG A 60 6.84 18.65 13.15
N ASN A 61 6.45 19.69 12.43
CA ASN A 61 5.82 19.54 11.11
C ASN A 61 6.80 18.92 10.11
N SER A 62 8.05 19.39 10.06
CA SER A 62 9.08 18.82 9.19
C SER A 62 9.36 17.33 9.50
N ILE A 63 9.40 16.95 10.78
CA ILE A 63 9.56 15.56 11.19
C ILE A 63 8.37 14.72 10.71
N LEU A 64 7.14 15.18 10.95
CA LEU A 64 5.94 14.47 10.54
C LEU A 64 5.84 14.32 9.01
N GLU A 65 6.13 15.38 8.25
CA GLU A 65 6.18 15.36 6.79
C GLU A 65 7.18 14.31 6.28
N THR A 66 8.39 14.29 6.86
CA THR A 66 9.43 13.33 6.49
C THR A 66 9.00 11.89 6.77
N LEU A 67 8.42 11.64 7.95
CA LEU A 67 7.95 10.31 8.35
C LEU A 67 6.80 9.83 7.45
N VAL A 68 5.82 10.71 7.17
CA VAL A 68 4.67 10.41 6.32
C VAL A 68 5.11 10.14 4.89
N GLN A 69 6.00 10.97 4.33
CA GLN A 69 6.54 10.78 2.98
C GLN A 69 7.29 9.45 2.86
N GLY A 70 8.12 9.11 3.85
CA GLY A 70 8.84 7.83 3.89
C GLY A 70 7.89 6.63 3.98
N ALA A 71 6.87 6.73 4.84
CA ALA A 71 5.84 5.70 4.95
C ALA A 71 5.06 5.54 3.64
N TYR A 72 4.70 6.63 2.97
CA TYR A 72 3.95 6.62 1.72
C TYR A 72 4.68 5.85 0.61
N VAL A 73 5.96 6.19 0.39
CA VAL A 73 6.80 5.51 -0.61
C VAL A 73 6.96 4.03 -0.27
N ARG A 74 7.14 3.72 1.03
CA ARG A 74 7.27 2.34 1.51
C ARG A 74 6.00 1.54 1.27
N GLU A 75 4.82 2.08 1.59
CA GLU A 75 3.55 1.36 1.42
C GLU A 75 3.29 1.01 -0.04
N PHE A 76 3.53 1.94 -0.96
CA PHE A 76 3.38 1.65 -2.39
C PHE A 76 4.29 0.49 -2.84
N HIS A 77 5.57 0.52 -2.46
CA HIS A 77 6.52 -0.53 -2.86
C HIS A 77 6.25 -1.88 -2.21
N LEU A 78 5.79 -1.88 -0.95
CA LEU A 78 5.35 -3.09 -0.29
C LEU A 78 4.13 -3.67 -0.99
N TRP A 79 3.11 -2.86 -1.27
CA TRP A 79 1.93 -3.30 -2.02
C TRP A 79 2.31 -3.90 -3.38
N GLU A 80 3.21 -3.26 -4.15
CA GLU A 80 3.67 -3.80 -5.45
C GLU A 80 4.31 -5.20 -5.29
N LYS A 81 5.14 -5.38 -4.27
CA LYS A 81 5.79 -6.66 -3.99
C LYS A 81 4.78 -7.72 -3.55
N GLU A 82 3.93 -7.36 -2.59
CA GLU A 82 2.90 -8.21 -2.00
C GLU A 82 1.89 -8.67 -3.07
N ALA A 83 1.48 -7.79 -4.00
CA ALA A 83 0.60 -8.15 -5.12
C ALA A 83 1.25 -9.19 -6.06
N LYS A 84 2.53 -9.04 -6.39
CA LYS A 84 3.24 -10.01 -7.24
C LYS A 84 3.32 -11.39 -6.58
N GLU A 85 3.67 -11.43 -5.31
CA GLU A 85 3.71 -12.67 -4.52
C GLU A 85 2.31 -13.31 -4.48
N TYR A 86 1.29 -12.53 -4.12
CA TYR A 86 -0.09 -13.00 -4.04
C TYR A 86 -0.58 -13.65 -5.35
N PHE A 87 -0.48 -12.94 -6.48
CA PHE A 87 -0.98 -13.47 -7.74
C PHE A 87 -0.15 -14.67 -8.24
N SER A 88 1.16 -14.70 -7.96
CA SER A 88 1.99 -15.87 -8.28
C SER A 88 1.50 -17.11 -7.56
N ASP A 89 1.18 -16.99 -6.26
CA ASP A 89 0.61 -18.07 -5.47
C ASP A 89 -0.77 -18.48 -5.99
N GLN A 90 -1.61 -17.52 -6.37
CA GLN A 90 -2.94 -17.80 -6.94
C GLN A 90 -2.85 -18.56 -8.28
N PHE A 91 -1.95 -18.16 -9.19
CA PHE A 91 -1.73 -18.90 -10.43
C PHE A 91 -1.20 -20.32 -10.17
N PHE A 92 -0.28 -20.47 -9.22
CA PHE A 92 0.24 -21.78 -8.81
C PHE A 92 -0.89 -22.67 -8.27
N ASN A 93 -1.78 -22.12 -7.43
CA ASN A 93 -2.94 -22.84 -6.91
C ASN A 93 -3.95 -23.25 -8.00
N ASN A 94 -3.94 -22.57 -9.15
CA ASN A 94 -4.73 -22.93 -10.34
C ASN A 94 -3.99 -23.91 -11.28
N GLY A 95 -2.83 -24.43 -10.87
CA GLY A 95 -2.08 -25.45 -11.60
C GLY A 95 -1.20 -24.94 -12.74
N LEU A 96 -0.88 -23.64 -12.78
CA LEU A 96 0.02 -23.09 -13.79
C LEU A 96 1.48 -23.45 -13.50
N SER A 97 2.26 -23.66 -14.56
CA SER A 97 3.70 -23.88 -14.46
C SER A 97 4.45 -22.58 -14.12
N PHE A 98 5.66 -22.70 -13.56
CA PHE A 98 6.51 -21.53 -13.27
C PHE A 98 6.81 -20.67 -14.52
N SER A 99 6.96 -21.29 -15.69
CA SER A 99 7.14 -20.54 -16.95
C SER A 99 5.90 -19.72 -17.30
N ASP A 100 4.71 -20.29 -17.13
CA ASP A 100 3.45 -19.59 -17.43
C ASP A 100 3.22 -18.43 -16.46
N ILE A 101 3.50 -18.64 -15.18
CA ILE A 101 3.41 -17.60 -14.14
C ILE A 101 4.34 -16.43 -14.49
N ARG A 102 5.59 -16.71 -14.85
CA ARG A 102 6.54 -15.67 -15.24
C ARG A 102 6.02 -14.83 -16.41
N CYS A 103 5.46 -15.48 -17.44
CA CYS A 103 4.86 -14.80 -18.59
C CYS A 103 3.71 -13.86 -18.18
N GLN A 104 2.95 -14.18 -17.13
CA GLN A 104 1.88 -13.29 -16.66
C GLN A 104 2.40 -11.94 -16.15
N PHE A 105 3.59 -11.91 -15.56
CA PHE A 105 4.21 -10.69 -15.01
C PHE A 105 5.15 -9.97 -15.98
N GLU A 106 5.35 -10.50 -17.20
CA GLU A 106 6.09 -9.79 -18.22
C GLU A 106 5.35 -8.49 -18.58
N LYS A 107 6.01 -7.36 -18.27
CA LYS A 107 5.48 -6.04 -18.55
C LYS A 107 5.56 -5.76 -20.04
N LYS A 108 4.44 -5.32 -20.59
CA LYS A 108 4.38 -4.75 -21.94
C LYS A 108 5.03 -3.36 -21.94
N LYS A 109 5.38 -2.89 -23.14
CA LYS A 109 5.96 -1.55 -23.32
C LYS A 109 5.01 -0.49 -22.73
N ASN A 110 5.55 0.36 -21.85
CA ASN A 110 4.83 1.42 -21.12
C ASN A 110 3.75 0.93 -20.12
N GLU A 111 3.69 -0.36 -19.81
CA GLU A 111 2.74 -0.90 -18.82
C GLU A 111 3.21 -0.58 -17.39
N SER A 112 2.33 0.05 -16.60
CA SER A 112 2.59 0.28 -15.18
C SER A 112 2.45 -1.02 -14.38
N ILE A 113 2.88 -1.03 -13.11
CA ILE A 113 2.61 -2.19 -12.27
C ILE A 113 1.10 -2.36 -11.97
N VAL A 114 0.36 -1.25 -11.88
CA VAL A 114 -1.09 -1.29 -11.63
C VAL A 114 -1.80 -1.94 -12.81
N ASP A 115 -1.38 -1.63 -14.04
CA ASP A 115 -1.92 -2.28 -15.24
C ASP A 115 -1.70 -3.80 -15.24
N VAL A 116 -0.52 -4.25 -14.78
CA VAL A 116 -0.24 -5.68 -14.61
C VAL A 116 -1.21 -6.30 -13.60
N VAL A 117 -1.45 -5.63 -12.46
CA VAL A 117 -2.39 -6.10 -11.44
C VAL A 117 -3.83 -6.14 -11.98
N VAL A 118 -4.28 -5.13 -12.72
CA VAL A 118 -5.59 -5.12 -13.41
C VAL A 118 -5.70 -6.33 -14.34
N ARG A 119 -4.66 -6.63 -15.10
CA ARG A 119 -4.62 -7.79 -16.00
C ARG A 119 -4.71 -9.11 -15.25
N GLN A 120 -4.07 -9.23 -14.08
CA GLN A 120 -4.22 -10.43 -13.23
C GLN A 120 -5.64 -10.55 -12.68
N LEU A 121 -6.19 -9.48 -12.12
CA LEU A 121 -7.57 -9.46 -11.62
C LEU A 121 -8.56 -9.86 -12.69
N THR A 122 -8.39 -9.34 -13.91
CA THR A 122 -9.22 -9.71 -15.08
C THR A 122 -9.07 -11.20 -15.40
N ALA A 123 -7.86 -11.76 -15.30
CA ALA A 123 -7.61 -13.18 -15.54
C ALA A 123 -8.35 -14.07 -14.52
N PHE A 124 -8.54 -13.60 -13.30
CA PHE A 124 -9.30 -14.24 -12.22
C PHE A 124 -10.78 -13.83 -12.16
N ASP A 125 -11.28 -13.09 -13.15
CA ASP A 125 -12.66 -12.57 -13.24
C ASP A 125 -13.08 -11.63 -12.08
N VAL A 126 -12.13 -10.84 -11.56
CA VAL A 126 -12.37 -9.86 -10.49
C VAL A 126 -12.40 -8.45 -11.06
N GLN A 127 -13.55 -7.78 -10.93
CA GLN A 127 -13.77 -6.40 -11.45
C GLN A 127 -14.11 -5.38 -10.35
N SER A 128 -14.37 -5.84 -9.13
CA SER A 128 -14.85 -5.04 -7.98
C SER A 128 -13.82 -4.07 -7.37
N LEU A 129 -12.61 -4.02 -7.92
CA LEU A 129 -11.41 -3.35 -7.37
C LEU A 129 -10.96 -2.12 -8.16
N ALA A 130 -11.73 -1.67 -9.16
CA ALA A 130 -11.33 -0.57 -10.05
C ALA A 130 -11.02 0.73 -9.28
N ASP A 131 -11.88 1.10 -8.33
CA ASP A 131 -11.72 2.33 -7.55
C ASP A 131 -10.45 2.30 -6.70
N GLU A 132 -10.16 1.17 -6.05
CA GLU A 132 -8.93 1.02 -5.26
C GLU A 132 -7.67 1.12 -6.13
N LEU A 133 -7.70 0.59 -7.34
CA LEU A 133 -6.54 0.62 -8.24
C LEU A 133 -6.28 2.02 -8.79
N VAL A 134 -7.30 2.83 -9.02
CA VAL A 134 -7.14 4.26 -9.38
C VAL A 134 -6.41 5.00 -8.27
N GLU A 135 -6.81 4.77 -7.02
CA GLU A 135 -6.19 5.39 -5.85
C GLU A 135 -4.72 4.93 -5.70
N ILE A 136 -4.45 3.65 -5.87
CA ILE A 136 -3.08 3.11 -5.79
C ILE A 136 -2.21 3.60 -6.96
N ASP A 137 -2.75 3.76 -8.17
CA ASP A 137 -2.00 4.32 -9.30
C ASP A 137 -1.64 5.79 -9.07
N SER A 138 -2.53 6.55 -8.44
CA SER A 138 -2.21 7.92 -8.04
C SER A 138 -1.01 7.96 -7.08
N MET A 139 -0.86 6.96 -6.19
CA MET A 139 0.34 6.83 -5.36
C MET A 139 1.59 6.59 -6.20
N ARG A 140 1.53 5.67 -7.16
CA ARG A 140 2.66 5.40 -8.07
C ARG A 140 3.12 6.68 -8.76
N ILE A 141 2.19 7.48 -9.29
CA ILE A 141 2.50 8.72 -9.98
C ILE A 141 3.25 9.68 -9.05
N GLN A 142 2.78 9.84 -7.81
CA GLN A 142 3.42 10.72 -6.82
C GLN A 142 4.79 10.20 -6.38
N VAL A 143 4.92 8.89 -6.11
CA VAL A 143 6.20 8.25 -5.77
C VAL A 143 7.22 8.42 -6.91
N ASN A 144 6.79 8.27 -8.17
CA ASN A 144 7.68 8.45 -9.32
C ASN A 144 8.09 9.92 -9.51
N LYS A 145 7.18 10.88 -9.30
CA LYS A 145 7.51 12.31 -9.33
C LYS A 145 8.60 12.65 -8.31
N ALA A 146 8.41 12.22 -7.05
CA ALA A 146 9.36 12.45 -5.97
C ALA A 146 10.75 11.86 -6.23
N LYS A 147 10.86 10.79 -7.03
CA LYS A 147 12.14 10.16 -7.38
C LYS A 147 12.91 10.88 -8.47
N HIS A 148 12.21 11.49 -9.44
CA HIS A 148 12.82 12.01 -10.66
C HIS A 148 13.00 13.52 -10.67
N ASP A 149 12.38 14.23 -9.72
CA ASP A 149 12.52 15.68 -9.60
C ASP A 149 12.81 16.07 -8.13
N PRO A 150 14.09 16.19 -7.75
CA PRO A 150 14.48 16.54 -6.38
C PRO A 150 14.06 17.95 -5.97
N GLY A 151 13.87 18.88 -6.93
CA GLY A 151 13.41 20.24 -6.66
C GLY A 151 11.93 20.31 -6.30
N VAL A 152 11.16 19.33 -6.78
CA VAL A 152 9.72 19.15 -6.58
C VAL A 152 9.37 18.51 -5.22
N LEU A 153 10.35 17.95 -4.49
CA LEU A 153 10.13 17.38 -3.16
C LEU A 153 9.57 18.42 -2.16
N LEU A 154 9.91 19.70 -2.32
CA LEU A 154 9.40 20.77 -1.46
C LEU A 154 7.93 21.15 -1.77
N ASP A 155 7.49 20.98 -3.01
CA ASP A 155 6.15 21.40 -3.48
C ASP A 155 5.12 20.27 -3.54
N HIS A 156 5.55 19.01 -3.35
CA HIS A 156 4.71 17.82 -3.54
C HIS A 156 4.68 16.85 -2.35
N PHE A 157 4.86 17.38 -1.14
CA PHE A 157 4.71 16.61 0.09
C PHE A 157 3.34 15.94 0.17
N VAL A 158 3.35 14.67 0.58
CA VAL A 158 2.14 13.95 0.96
C VAL A 158 1.72 14.42 2.33
N SER A 159 0.54 15.05 2.43
CA SER A 159 -0.07 15.35 3.72
C SER A 159 -0.47 14.08 4.45
N ILE A 160 -0.59 14.15 5.78
CA ILE A 160 -1.01 13.02 6.59
C ILE A 160 -2.39 12.49 6.20
N ASP A 161 -3.32 13.37 5.83
CA ASP A 161 -4.67 12.99 5.39
C ASP A 161 -4.63 12.24 4.06
N GLN A 162 -3.86 12.76 3.09
CA GLN A 162 -3.61 12.06 1.82
C GLN A 162 -2.98 10.69 2.05
N PHE A 163 -2.04 10.57 3.00
CA PHE A 163 -1.49 9.26 3.34
C PHE A 163 -2.58 8.30 3.81
N TRP A 164 -3.44 8.72 4.75
CA TRP A 164 -4.49 7.85 5.29
C TRP A 164 -5.51 7.43 4.24
N ASP A 165 -5.91 8.34 3.35
CA ASP A 165 -6.84 8.04 2.26
C ASP A 165 -6.27 6.97 1.32
N LYS A 166 -5.00 7.12 0.94
CA LYS A 166 -4.32 6.18 0.04
C LYS A 166 -4.01 4.85 0.72
N HIS A 167 -3.61 4.88 1.99
CA HIS A 167 -3.44 3.67 2.79
C HIS A 167 -4.77 2.92 2.95
N ALA A 168 -5.89 3.63 3.13
CA ALA A 168 -7.20 3.01 3.21
C ALA A 168 -7.59 2.31 1.90
N ALA A 169 -7.19 2.84 0.73
CA ALA A 169 -7.37 2.16 -0.55
C ALA A 169 -6.59 0.83 -0.62
N ILE A 170 -5.34 0.77 -0.14
CA ILE A 170 -4.57 -0.48 -0.02
C ILE A 170 -5.28 -1.47 0.90
N GLY A 171 -5.78 -1.02 2.05
CA GLY A 171 -6.54 -1.86 2.97
C GLY A 171 -7.83 -2.42 2.33
N ARG A 172 -8.60 -1.58 1.63
CA ARG A 172 -9.80 -2.01 0.91
C ARG A 172 -9.48 -2.99 -0.22
N PHE A 173 -8.37 -2.78 -0.94
CA PHE A 173 -7.90 -3.68 -1.99
C PHE A 173 -7.70 -5.10 -1.44
N TRP A 174 -6.96 -5.24 -0.34
CA TRP A 174 -6.74 -6.54 0.27
C TRP A 174 -8.00 -7.14 0.90
N SER A 175 -8.83 -6.32 1.54
CA SER A 175 -10.09 -6.78 2.12
C SER A 175 -11.05 -7.33 1.08
N LYS A 176 -11.23 -6.64 -0.04
CA LYS A 176 -12.07 -7.12 -1.13
C LYS A 176 -11.52 -8.40 -1.74
N LEU A 177 -10.20 -8.52 -1.93
CA LEU A 177 -9.58 -9.78 -2.38
C LEU A 177 -9.81 -10.95 -1.41
N VAL A 178 -9.85 -10.69 -0.10
CA VAL A 178 -10.23 -11.71 0.89
C VAL A 178 -11.65 -12.22 0.64
N ASP A 179 -12.57 -11.33 0.29
CA ASP A 179 -13.98 -11.65 0.04
C ASP A 179 -14.20 -12.39 -1.29
N GLU A 180 -13.34 -12.14 -2.28
CA GLU A 180 -13.36 -12.80 -3.60
C GLU A 180 -12.70 -14.21 -3.60
N GLU A 181 -11.99 -14.58 -2.52
CA GLU A 181 -11.35 -15.90 -2.41
C GLU A 181 -12.32 -17.00 -2.00
N ASP A 182 -12.49 -17.97 -2.90
CA ASP A 182 -13.38 -19.12 -2.70
C ASP A 182 -12.63 -20.41 -2.36
N PHE A 183 -13.25 -21.26 -1.53
CA PHE A 183 -12.78 -22.64 -1.37
C PHE A 183 -12.95 -23.37 -2.71
N CYS A 184 -11.86 -23.97 -3.22
CA CYS A 184 -11.94 -24.88 -4.36
C CYS A 184 -12.96 -26.00 -4.06
N ARG A 185 -14.14 -25.95 -4.70
CA ARG A 185 -15.18 -26.99 -4.59
C ARG A 185 -14.81 -28.32 -5.28
N SER A 186 -13.62 -28.45 -5.86
CA SER A 186 -13.20 -29.68 -6.54
C SER A 186 -12.50 -30.65 -5.59
N PHE A 187 -13.26 -31.23 -4.65
CA PHE A 187 -13.00 -32.60 -4.23
C PHE A 187 -14.13 -33.45 -4.79
N SER A 188 -14.06 -33.70 -6.10
CA SER A 188 -14.77 -34.84 -6.68
C SER A 188 -14.00 -36.08 -6.25
N VAL A 189 -14.50 -36.77 -5.22
CA VAL A 189 -14.12 -38.15 -4.91
C VAL A 189 -14.64 -39.06 -6.01
#